data_AF-A0A0M2XW64-F1
#
_entry.id   AF-A0A0M2XW64-F1
#
_cell.length_a   1.000
_cell.length_b   1.000
_cell.length_c   1.000
_cell.angle_alpha   90.00
_cell.angle_beta   90.00
_cell.angle_gamma   90.00
#
_symmetry.space_group_name_H-M   'P 1'
#
loop_
_entity.id
_entity.type
_entity.pdbx_description
1 polymer ?
#
loop_
_entity_poly.entity_id
_entity_poly.type
_entity_poly.pdbx_seq_one_letter_code
_entity_poly.pdbx_strand_id
1 'polypeptide(L)' 'MNTEELGQLIELVISETMTLEEAASIERVDPRELSRVIDEVMTFRSRHSRSNEIVVRISDFKRLDNE' A
#
# COMPACT_ATOMS: atom_id res chain seq x y z
N MET A 1 4.93 8.84 -7.92
CA MET A 1 4.25 7.55 -8.05
C MET A 1 2.75 7.81 -7.96
N ASN A 2 1.96 7.25 -8.87
CA ASN A 2 0.51 7.29 -8.74
C ASN A 2 0.05 6.17 -7.78
N THR A 3 -1.15 6.27 -7.23
CA THR A 3 -1.67 5.26 -6.26
C THR A 3 -1.83 3.86 -6.85
N GLU A 4 -1.86 3.73 -8.18
CA GLU A 4 -2.02 2.45 -8.90
C GLU A 4 -0.69 1.67 -8.95
N GLU A 5 0.41 2.36 -9.25
CA GLU A 5 1.78 1.83 -9.23
C GLU A 5 2.16 1.32 -7.83
N LEU A 6 1.82 2.10 -6.79
CA LEU A 6 2.04 1.70 -5.40
C LEU A 6 1.25 0.46 -5.03
N GLY A 7 0.00 0.34 -5.51
CA GLY A 7 -0.84 -0.83 -5.29
C GLY A 7 -0.23 -2.10 -5.89
N GLN A 8 0.25 -2.02 -7.13
CA GLN A 8 0.90 -3.15 -7.81
C GLN A 8 2.19 -3.58 -7.10
N LEU A 9 3.00 -2.63 -6.64
CA LEU A 9 4.21 -2.93 -5.89
C LEU A 9 3.90 -3.63 -4.57
N ILE A 10 2.89 -3.15 -3.84
CA ILE A 10 2.44 -3.77 -2.60
C ILE A 10 1.95 -5.20 -2.86
N GLU A 11 1.21 -5.45 -3.94
CA GLU A 11 0.80 -6.81 -4.32
C GLU A 11 1.98 -7.74 -4.65
N LEU A 12 3.03 -7.23 -5.28
CA LEU A 12 4.26 -8.00 -5.54
C LEU A 12 4.98 -8.39 -4.24
N VAL A 13 5.10 -7.45 -3.29
CA VAL A 13 5.71 -7.74 -1.98
C VAL A 13 4.87 -8.77 -1.20
N ILE A 14 3.55 -8.62 -1.22
CA ILE A 14 2.61 -9.51 -0.52
C ILE A 14 2.61 -10.91 -1.13
N SER A 15 2.72 -11.01 -2.46
CA SER A 15 2.71 -12.30 -3.17
C SER A 15 4.03 -13.08 -3.01
N GLU A 16 4.92 -12.65 -2.11
CA GLU A 16 6.25 -13.23 -1.88
C GLU A 16 7.14 -13.23 -3.13
N THR A 17 6.80 -12.43 -4.14
CA THR A 17 7.60 -12.32 -5.38
C THR A 17 8.70 -11.26 -5.27
N MET A 18 8.68 -10.45 -4.21
CA MET A 18 9.66 -9.40 -3.97
C MET A 18 9.82 -9.16 -2.46
N THR A 19 11.04 -8.87 -2.01
CA THR A 19 11.29 -8.49 -0.62
C THR A 19 10.93 -7.03 -0.36
N LEU A 20 10.67 -6.69 0.91
CA LEU A 20 10.38 -5.32 1.33
C LEU A 20 11.54 -4.36 0.99
N GLU A 21 12.77 -4.83 1.15
CA GLU A 21 13.99 -4.08 0.88
C GLU A 21 14.17 -3.78 -0.62
N GLU A 22 13.87 -4.75 -1.48
CA GLU A 22 13.90 -4.56 -2.95
C GLU A 22 12.84 -3.56 -3.39
N ALA A 23 11.61 -3.69 -2.90
CA ALA A 23 10.51 -2.77 -3.21
C ALA A 23 10.80 -1.35 -2.71
N ALA A 24 11.33 -1.22 -1.49
CA ALA A 24 11.74 0.06 -0.93
C ALA A 24 12.87 0.71 -1.73
N SER A 25 13.81 -0.09 -2.25
CA SER A 25 14.89 0.39 -3.10
C SER A 25 14.40 0.90 -4.46
N ILE A 26 13.44 0.20 -5.08
CA ILE A 26 12.80 0.60 -6.35
C ILE A 26 12.13 1.96 -6.20
N GLU A 27 11.36 2.14 -5.13
CA GLU A 27 10.61 3.37 -4.87
C GLU A 27 11.44 4.47 -4.21
N ARG A 28 12.67 4.16 -3.79
CA ARG A 28 13.54 5.06 -3.01
C ARG A 28 12.86 5.56 -1.74
N VAL A 29 12.13 4.67 -1.07
CA VAL A 29 11.40 4.93 0.19
C VAL A 29 12.09 4.17 1.34
N ASP A 30 11.91 4.63 2.58
CA ASP A 30 12.37 3.87 3.75
C ASP A 30 11.57 2.54 3.86
N PRO A 31 12.23 1.38 3.98
CA PRO A 31 11.55 0.09 4.16
C PRO A 31 10.54 0.08 5.32
N ARG A 32 10.79 0.85 6.38
CA ARG A 32 9.88 0.98 7.54
C ARG A 32 8.60 1.72 7.17
N GLU A 33 8.69 2.74 6.32
CA GLU A 33 7.52 3.46 5.84
C GLU A 33 6.70 2.56 4.92
N LEU A 34 7.36 1.83 4.01
CA LEU A 34 6.70 0.86 3.13
C LEU A 34 6.01 -0.25 3.94
N SER A 35 6.66 -0.76 4.99
CA SER A 35 6.06 -1.75 5.90
C SER A 35 4.77 -1.25 6.55
N ARG A 36 4.74 0.02 7.01
CA ARG A 36 3.55 0.60 7.63
C ARG A 36 2.38 0.70 6.64
N VAL A 37 2.67 1.09 5.40
CA VAL A 37 1.65 1.17 4.34
C VAL A 37 1.10 -0.23 4.04
N ILE A 38 1.97 -1.24 3.93
CA ILE A 38 1.54 -2.63 3.72
C ILE A 38 0.67 -3.12 4.89
N ASP A 39 1.07 -2.85 6.14
CA ASP A 39 0.30 -3.22 7.33
C ASP A 39 -1.08 -2.56 7.37
N GLU A 40 -1.16 -1.29 6.97
CA GLU A 40 -2.42 -0.55 6.91
C GLU A 40 -3.35 -1.12 5.82
N VAL A 41 -2.81 -1.40 4.63
CA VAL A 41 -3.54 -2.05 3.53
C VAL A 41 -4.03 -3.43 3.95
N MET A 42 -3.18 -4.23 4.60
CA MET A 42 -3.54 -5.56 5.10
C MET A 42 -4.60 -5.51 6.18
N THR A 43 -4.47 -4.58 7.12
CA THR A 43 -5.46 -4.34 8.17
C THR A 43 -6.79 -3.91 7.56
N PHE A 44 -6.77 -3.04 6.56
CA PHE A 44 -7.94 -2.62 5.82
C PHE A 44 -8.60 -3.81 5.11
N ARG A 45 -7.85 -4.60 4.33
CA ARG A 45 -8.35 -5.79 3.63
C ARG A 45 -8.92 -6.84 4.61
N SER A 46 -8.25 -7.08 5.73
CA SER A 46 -8.71 -8.00 6.77
C SER A 46 -10.04 -7.55 7.39
N ARG A 47 -10.18 -6.26 7.69
CA ARG A 47 -11.42 -5.69 8.25
C ARG A 47 -12.57 -5.64 7.23
N HIS A 48 -12.25 -5.49 5.96
CA HIS A 48 -13.24 -5.39 4.88
C HIS A 48 -13.51 -6.73 4.17
N SER A 49 -12.82 -7.83 4.51
CA SER A 49 -13.06 -9.14 3.85
C SER A 49 -14.46 -9.74 4.07
N ARG A 50 -15.32 -9.11 4.89
CA ARG A 50 -16.76 -9.42 4.98
C ARG A 50 -17.62 -8.72 3.92
N SER A 51 -17.11 -7.68 3.27
CA SER A 51 -17.72 -7.03 2.11
C SER A 51 -16.73 -7.07 0.96
N ASN A 52 -17.00 -7.86 -0.07
CA ASN A 52 -16.20 -7.94 -1.31
C ASN A 52 -16.10 -6.62 -2.11
N GLU A 53 -16.38 -5.48 -1.50
CA GLU A 53 -16.23 -4.16 -2.08
C GLU A 53 -15.16 -3.39 -1.30
N ILE A 54 -13.93 -3.43 -1.82
CA ILE A 54 -12.89 -2.48 -1.43
C ILE A 54 -13.24 -1.14 -2.11
N VAL A 55 -14.14 -0.36 -1.51
CA VAL A 55 -14.36 1.04 -1.93
C VAL A 55 -13.37 1.92 -1.16
N VAL A 56 -12.14 1.99 -1.64
CA VAL A 56 -11.23 3.06 -1.24
C VAL A 56 -11.71 4.35 -1.89
N ARG A 57 -12.26 5.29 -1.11
CA ARG A 57 -12.59 6.60 -1.63
C ARG A 57 -11.28 7.39 -1.77
N ILE A 58 -10.94 7.77 -2.99
CA ILE A 58 -9.77 8.60 -3.33
C ILE A 58 -9.71 9.90 -2.49
N SER A 59 -10.83 10.35 -1.91
CA SER A 59 -10.89 11.46 -0.96
C SER A 59 -10.05 11.25 0.31
N ASP A 60 -9.80 10.01 0.73
CA ASP A 60 -9.08 9.70 1.96
C ASP A 60 -7.56 9.90 1.78
N PHE A 61 -7.04 9.71 0.57
CA PHE A 61 -5.65 9.99 0.23
C PHE A 61 -5.36 11.47 -0.04
N LYS A 62 -6.37 12.26 -0.45
CA LYS A 62 -6.20 13.69 -0.78
C LYS A 62 -5.99 14.61 0.43
N ARG A 63 -6.08 14.12 1.67
CA ARG A 63 -5.82 14.96 2.87
C ARG A 63 -4.34 15.10 3.23
N LEU A 64 -3.44 14.37 2.59
CA LEU A 64 -2.01 14.40 2.92
C LEU A 64 -1.18 15.37 2.04
N ASP A 65 -1.76 15.97 1.01
CA ASP A 65 -1.06 16.92 0.11
C ASP A 65 -1.29 18.41 0.47
N ASN A 66 -1.82 18.71 1.66
CA ASN A 66 -1.97 20.10 2.14
C ASN A 66 -1.38 20.25 3.56
N GLU A 67 -0.05 20.19 3.67
CA GLU A 67 0.73 20.94 4.67
C GLU A 67 2.19 21.11 4.22
#